data_AF-A0A536SJQ8-F1
#
_entry.id   AF-A0A536SJQ8-F1
#
_cell.length_a   1.000
_cell.length_b   1.000
_cell.length_c   1.000
_cell.angle_alpha   90.00
_cell.angle_beta   90.00
_cell.angle_gamma   90.00
#
_symmetry.space_group_name_H-M   'P 1'
#
loop_
_entity.id
_entity.type
_entity.pdbx_description
1 polymer ?
#
loop_
_entity_poly.entity_id
_entity_poly.type
_entity_poly.pdbx_seq_one_letter_code
_entity_poly.pdbx_strand_id
1 'polypeptide(L)'
;PPGVERHIADVTDANQVAALARALRGMALDVLFCNAGIAGKRGMALGSFDYESWQEVFRVNVLGAASLAEALVDNVAASERKVIAMMSSRLGSIAEAGGVTLPYATSKAALNML
;
A
#
# COMPACT_ATOMS: atom_id res chain seq x y z
N PRO A 1 2.59 -19.76 14.38
CA PRO A 1 1.94 -21.02 13.94
C PRO A 1 2.83 -21.72 12.90
N PRO A 2 2.71 -23.04 12.69
CA PRO A 2 3.34 -23.69 11.53
C PRO A 2 2.93 -22.96 10.24
N GLY A 3 3.88 -22.71 9.34
CA GLY A 3 3.62 -22.02 8.07
C GLY A 3 3.49 -20.49 8.14
N VAL A 4 3.91 -19.86 9.25
CA VAL A 4 3.95 -18.39 9.38
C VAL A 4 5.36 -17.93 9.74
N GLU A 5 5.91 -17.06 8.91
CA GLU A 5 7.15 -16.32 9.17
C GLU A 5 6.84 -14.83 9.31
N ARG A 6 7.59 -14.12 10.17
CA ARG A 6 7.42 -12.69 10.39
C ARG A 6 8.66 -11.94 9.96
N HIS A 7 8.47 -10.96 9.10
CA HIS A 7 9.44 -9.91 8.81
C HIS A 7 8.84 -8.56 9.22
N ILE A 8 9.69 -7.64 9.67
CA ILE A 8 9.29 -6.28 10.05
C ILE A 8 9.84 -5.33 9.00
N ALA A 9 8.96 -4.55 8.39
CA ALA A 9 9.34 -3.48 7.47
C ALA A 9 8.28 -2.36 7.51
N ASP A 10 8.74 -1.12 7.55
CA ASP A 10 7.94 0.05 7.22
C ASP A 10 7.94 0.25 5.69
N VAL A 11 6.76 0.20 5.07
CA VAL A 11 6.59 0.36 3.63
C VAL A 11 6.97 1.76 3.12
N THR A 12 7.08 2.72 4.03
CA THR A 12 7.50 4.10 3.73
C THR A 12 9.01 4.32 3.85
N ASP A 13 9.76 3.31 4.30
CA ASP A 13 11.22 3.32 4.39
C ASP A 13 11.83 2.39 3.33
N ALA A 14 12.40 2.99 2.29
CA ALA A 14 13.00 2.26 1.18
C ALA A 14 14.12 1.29 1.62
N ASN A 15 14.87 1.60 2.69
CA ASN A 15 15.92 0.73 3.18
C ASN A 15 15.34 -0.54 3.84
N GLN A 16 14.22 -0.40 4.54
CA GLN A 16 13.52 -1.53 5.15
C GLN A 16 12.84 -2.41 4.11
N VAL A 17 12.23 -1.81 3.08
CA VAL A 17 11.67 -2.57 1.94
C VAL A 17 12.77 -3.33 1.21
N ALA A 18 13.91 -2.69 0.94
CA ALA A 18 15.06 -3.36 0.33
C ALA A 18 15.63 -4.48 1.21
N ALA A 19 15.65 -4.29 2.54
CA ALA A 19 16.06 -5.34 3.48
C ALA A 19 15.10 -6.53 3.47
N LEU A 20 13.79 -6.28 3.41
CA LEU A 20 12.76 -7.32 3.27
C LEU A 20 12.95 -8.11 1.97
N ALA A 21 13.13 -7.43 0.83
CA ALA A 21 13.35 -8.08 -0.46
C ALA A 21 14.62 -8.96 -0.45
N ARG A 22 15.71 -8.48 0.19
CA ARG A 22 16.91 -9.31 0.39
C ARG A 22 16.65 -10.54 1.26
N ALA A 23 15.88 -10.39 2.34
CA ALA A 23 15.56 -11.50 3.24
C ALA A 23 14.72 -12.58 2.55
N LEU A 24 13.85 -12.18 1.61
CA LEU A 24 12.98 -13.09 0.86
C LEU A 24 13.60 -13.59 -0.46
N ARG A 25 14.86 -13.26 -0.75
CA ARG A 25 15.47 -13.58 -2.05
C ARG A 25 15.42 -15.08 -2.36
N GLY A 26 14.91 -15.42 -3.53
CA GLY A 26 14.77 -16.81 -3.99
C GLY A 26 13.53 -17.54 -3.47
N MET A 27 12.69 -16.89 -2.65
CA MET A 27 11.40 -17.42 -2.24
C MET A 27 10.32 -16.99 -3.23
N ALA A 28 9.59 -17.94 -3.80
CA ALA A 28 8.44 -17.64 -4.63
C ALA A 28 7.25 -17.19 -3.78
N LEU A 29 6.56 -16.12 -4.21
CA LEU A 29 5.35 -15.59 -3.55
C LEU A 29 4.16 -15.72 -4.49
N ASP A 30 3.29 -16.70 -4.25
CA ASP A 30 2.06 -16.86 -5.05
C ASP A 30 1.17 -15.61 -5.02
N VAL A 31 1.13 -14.94 -3.86
CA VAL A 31 0.35 -13.73 -3.65
C VAL A 31 1.18 -12.73 -2.85
N LEU A 32 1.39 -11.54 -3.41
CA LEU A 32 1.79 -10.36 -2.67
C LEU A 32 0.54 -9.53 -2.36
N PHE A 33 0.19 -9.42 -1.08
CA PHE A 33 -0.98 -8.65 -0.65
C PHE A 33 -0.58 -7.31 0.00
N CYS A 34 -0.65 -6.23 -0.77
CA CYS A 34 -0.35 -4.88 -0.32
C CYS A 34 -1.51 -4.31 0.49
N ASN A 35 -1.48 -4.58 1.81
CA ASN A 35 -2.55 -4.19 2.73
C ASN A 35 -2.30 -2.89 3.51
N ALA A 36 -1.04 -2.52 3.75
CA ALA A 36 -0.70 -1.38 4.60
C ALA A 36 -1.44 -0.10 4.15
N GLY A 37 -2.11 0.56 5.09
CA GLY A 37 -2.84 1.78 4.79
C GLY A 37 -3.34 2.51 6.03
N ILE A 38 -3.42 3.83 5.94
CA ILE A 38 -3.91 4.75 6.97
C ILE A 38 -5.02 5.65 6.43
N ALA A 39 -5.93 6.08 7.30
CA ALA A 39 -7.02 6.99 6.96
C ALA A 39 -6.64 8.48 7.04
N GLY A 40 -5.52 8.80 7.69
CA GLY A 40 -5.10 10.16 8.00
C GLY A 40 -5.99 10.84 9.05
N LYS A 41 -5.78 12.15 9.24
CA LYS A 41 -6.60 12.96 10.15
C LYS A 41 -8.03 13.14 9.62
N ARG A 42 -9.00 13.14 10.54
CA ARG A 42 -10.41 13.43 10.24
C ARG A 42 -10.68 14.93 10.21
N GLY A 43 -11.80 15.33 9.61
CA GLY A 43 -12.29 16.71 9.69
C GLY A 43 -11.63 17.71 8.74
N MET A 44 -10.81 17.22 7.81
CA MET A 44 -10.28 18.05 6.71
C MET A 44 -11.41 18.49 5.77
N ALA A 45 -11.50 19.78 5.51
CA ALA A 45 -12.43 20.39 4.56
C ALA A 45 -11.71 21.46 3.74
N LEU A 46 -12.36 21.92 2.66
CA LEU A 46 -11.85 23.05 1.89
C LEU A 46 -11.59 24.24 2.83
N GLY A 47 -10.38 24.79 2.78
CA GLY A 47 -9.93 25.86 3.68
C GLY A 47 -9.27 25.40 4.99
N SER A 48 -9.24 24.10 5.29
CA SER A 48 -8.64 23.54 6.52
C SER A 48 -7.79 22.29 6.28
N PHE A 49 -7.23 22.14 5.08
CA PHE A 49 -6.42 20.98 4.76
C PHE A 49 -5.10 20.95 5.53
N ASP A 50 -4.81 19.77 6.07
CA ASP A 50 -3.50 19.41 6.60
C ASP A 50 -2.77 18.62 5.51
N TYR A 51 -1.98 19.32 4.71
CA TYR A 51 -1.26 18.74 3.58
C TYR A 51 -0.15 17.77 4.02
N GLU A 52 0.42 17.94 5.22
CA GLU A 52 1.41 17.01 5.76
C GLU A 52 0.76 15.66 6.04
N SER A 53 -0.40 15.66 6.73
CA SER A 53 -1.17 14.43 6.95
C SER A 53 -1.66 13.81 5.64
N TRP A 54 -2.01 14.62 4.64
CA TRP A 54 -2.40 14.10 3.32
C TRP A 54 -1.22 13.42 2.61
N GLN A 55 -0.04 14.04 2.60
CA GLN A 55 1.18 13.44 2.05
C GLN A 55 1.54 12.14 2.76
N GLU A 56 1.38 12.07 4.07
CA GLU A 56 1.59 10.84 4.84
C GLU A 56 0.66 9.71 4.36
N VAL A 57 -0.63 10.01 4.15
CA VAL A 57 -1.60 9.03 3.63
C VAL A 57 -1.18 8.51 2.26
N PHE A 58 -0.71 9.39 1.35
CA PHE A 58 -0.22 8.96 0.04
C PHE A 58 1.07 8.15 0.12
N ARG A 59 2.00 8.57 0.99
CA ARG A 59 3.27 7.89 1.21
C ARG A 59 3.05 6.45 1.67
N VAL A 60 2.10 6.21 2.57
CA VAL A 60 1.76 4.85 3.03
C VAL A 60 0.93 4.10 2.00
N ASN A 61 -0.23 4.65 1.61
CA ASN A 61 -1.26 3.90 0.89
C ASN A 61 -0.93 3.66 -0.58
N VAL A 62 -0.15 4.55 -1.20
CA VAL A 62 0.13 4.56 -2.64
C VAL A 62 1.59 4.19 -2.86
N LEU A 63 2.52 5.03 -2.36
CA LEU A 63 3.95 4.82 -2.60
C LEU A 63 4.47 3.58 -1.86
N GLY A 64 3.98 3.30 -0.65
CA GLY A 64 4.35 2.10 0.09
C GLY A 64 3.91 0.81 -0.63
N ALA A 65 2.71 0.79 -1.19
CA ALA A 65 2.22 -0.33 -1.99
C ALA A 65 3.03 -0.52 -3.29
N ALA A 66 3.32 0.58 -4.00
CA ALA A 66 4.14 0.56 -5.22
C ALA A 66 5.57 0.08 -4.93
N SER A 67 6.20 0.59 -3.86
CA SER A 67 7.55 0.22 -3.42
C SER A 67 7.65 -1.27 -3.10
N LEU A 68 6.67 -1.82 -2.38
CA LEU A 68 6.63 -3.27 -2.12
C LEU A 68 6.45 -4.09 -3.41
N ALA A 69 5.54 -3.66 -4.29
CA ALA A 69 5.28 -4.36 -5.55
C ALA A 69 6.53 -4.38 -6.44
N GLU A 70 7.23 -3.25 -6.55
CA GLU A 70 8.49 -3.14 -7.29
C GLU A 70 9.58 -4.03 -6.68
N ALA A 71 9.78 -3.95 -5.36
CA ALA A 71 10.86 -4.67 -4.69
C ALA A 71 10.69 -6.20 -4.67
N LEU A 72 9.46 -6.70 -4.75
CA LEU A 72 9.13 -8.13 -4.67
C LEU A 72 8.58 -8.70 -5.99
N VAL A 73 8.64 -7.95 -7.09
CA VAL A 73 8.10 -8.39 -8.39
C VAL A 73 8.70 -9.72 -8.85
N ASP A 74 10.02 -9.91 -8.66
CA ASP A 74 10.71 -11.15 -9.07
C ASP A 74 10.27 -12.34 -8.22
N ASN A 75 10.02 -12.14 -6.92
CA ASN A 75 9.49 -13.18 -6.04
C ASN A 75 8.11 -13.64 -6.51
N VAL A 76 7.25 -12.69 -6.90
CA VAL A 76 5.92 -13.00 -7.43
C VAL A 76 6.01 -13.68 -8.78
N ALA A 77 6.87 -13.19 -9.68
CA ALA A 77 7.07 -13.76 -11.01
C ALA A 77 7.62 -15.19 -10.98
N ALA A 78 8.39 -15.56 -9.95
CA ALA A 78 8.89 -16.93 -9.76
C ALA A 78 7.81 -17.94 -9.32
N SER A 79 6.63 -17.47 -8.89
CA SER A 79 5.55 -18.32 -8.38
C SER A 79 4.62 -18.88 -9.47
N GLU A 80 3.74 -19.81 -9.11
CA GLU A 80 2.74 -20.32 -10.04
C GLU A 80 1.60 -19.31 -10.23
N ARG A 81 1.04 -18.75 -9.14
CA ARG A 81 -0.13 -17.86 -9.21
C ARG A 81 0.18 -16.45 -9.71
N LYS A 82 1.35 -15.90 -9.38
CA LYS A 82 1.82 -14.58 -9.84
C LYS A 82 0.83 -13.42 -9.58
N VAL A 83 0.26 -13.35 -8.38
CA VAL A 83 -0.74 -12.33 -8.04
C VAL A 83 -0.15 -11.22 -7.18
N ILE A 84 -0.31 -9.97 -7.61
CA ILE A 84 -0.20 -8.80 -6.73
C ILE A 84 -1.61 -8.27 -6.48
N ALA A 85 -2.00 -8.19 -5.22
CA ALA A 85 -3.32 -7.73 -4.80
C ALA A 85 -3.20 -6.48 -3.93
N MET A 86 -3.89 -5.41 -4.33
CA MET A 86 -3.91 -4.13 -3.63
C MET A 86 -5.18 -4.03 -2.77
N MET A 87 -5.03 -3.79 -1.46
CA MET A 87 -6.17 -3.59 -0.57
C MET A 87 -6.76 -2.19 -0.77
N SER A 88 -7.79 -2.09 -1.63
CA SER A 88 -8.49 -0.83 -1.90
C SER A 88 -9.66 -0.55 -0.93
N SER A 89 -10.56 0.36 -1.30
CA SER A 89 -11.77 0.70 -0.57
C SER A 89 -12.84 1.18 -1.56
N ARG A 90 -14.13 0.97 -1.22
CA ARG A 90 -15.26 1.61 -1.92
C ARG A 90 -15.11 3.13 -1.99
N LEU A 91 -14.44 3.74 -1.00
CA LEU A 91 -14.16 5.17 -0.98
C LEU A 91 -13.14 5.63 -2.04
N GLY A 92 -12.42 4.71 -2.68
CA GLY A 92 -11.60 5.00 -3.86
C GLY A 92 -12.40 5.10 -5.15
N SER A 93 -13.69 4.77 -5.14
CA SER A 93 -14.57 4.90 -6.30
C SER A 93 -14.98 6.36 -6.49
N ILE A 94 -14.71 6.91 -7.69
CA ILE A 94 -15.13 8.27 -8.07
C ILE A 94 -16.66 8.42 -7.95
N ALA A 95 -17.41 7.36 -8.26
CA ALA A 95 -18.88 7.39 -8.23
C ALA A 95 -19.46 7.23 -6.81
N GLU A 96 -18.74 6.62 -5.87
CA GLU A 96 -19.30 6.22 -4.56
C GLU A 96 -18.64 6.87 -3.33
N ALA A 97 -17.63 7.71 -3.50
CA ALA A 97 -16.86 8.32 -2.40
C ALA A 97 -17.61 9.39 -1.57
N GLY A 98 -18.94 9.52 -1.68
CA GLY A 98 -19.72 10.66 -1.18
C GLY A 98 -19.27 11.29 0.14
N GLY A 99 -18.78 12.54 0.09
CA GLY A 99 -18.54 13.41 1.25
C GLY A 99 -17.45 12.99 2.25
N VAL A 100 -16.58 12.04 1.90
CA VAL A 100 -15.63 11.43 2.84
C VAL A 100 -14.31 12.19 3.02
N THR A 101 -13.43 11.67 3.89
CA THR A 101 -12.05 12.13 4.05
C THR A 101 -11.29 12.09 2.72
N LEU A 102 -11.14 13.27 2.10
CA LEU A 102 -10.49 13.44 0.80
C LEU A 102 -9.10 12.80 0.73
N PRO A 103 -8.21 12.89 1.76
CA PRO A 103 -6.92 12.20 1.70
C PRO A 103 -7.04 10.69 1.50
N TYR A 104 -7.90 10.04 2.26
CA TYR A 104 -8.07 8.60 2.18
C TYR A 104 -8.70 8.18 0.86
N ALA A 105 -9.82 8.81 0.47
CA ALA A 105 -10.51 8.50 -0.78
C ALA A 105 -9.61 8.69 -2.00
N THR A 106 -8.92 9.82 -2.09
CA THR A 106 -8.00 10.08 -3.20
C THR A 106 -6.82 9.11 -3.20
N SER A 107 -6.29 8.72 -2.04
CA SER A 107 -5.23 7.70 -1.98
C SER A 107 -5.70 6.32 -2.46
N LYS A 108 -6.94 5.92 -2.13
CA LYS A 108 -7.49 4.63 -2.58
C LYS A 108 -7.91 4.67 -4.05
N ALA A 109 -8.34 5.83 -4.55
CA ALA A 109 -8.54 6.04 -5.98
C ALA A 109 -7.22 5.95 -6.76
N ALA A 110 -6.15 6.58 -6.25
CA ALA A 110 -4.81 6.45 -6.83
C ALA A 110 -4.30 5.00 -6.79
N LEU A 111 -4.51 4.30 -5.66
CA LEU A 111 -4.14 2.89 -5.53
C LEU A 111 -4.89 1.98 -6.52
N ASN A 112 -6.10 2.33 -6.95
CA ASN A 112 -6.83 1.57 -7.99
C ASN A 112 -6.21 1.67 -9.38
N MET A 113 -5.40 2.71 -9.63
CA MET A 113 -4.71 2.91 -10.92
C MET A 113 -3.37 2.17 -10.97
N LEU A 114 -2.75 1.93 -9.81
CA LEU A 114 -1.51 1.17 -9.67
C LEU A 114 -1.75 -0.32 -9.98
#